data_AF-A0A6S7GR08-F1
#
_entry.id   AF-A0A6S7GR08-F1
#
_cell.length_a   1.000
_cell.length_b   1.000
_cell.length_c   1.000
_cell.angle_alpha   90.00
_cell.angle_beta   90.00
_cell.angle_gamma   90.00
#
_symmetry.space_group_name_H-M   'P 1'
#
loop_
_entity.id
_entity.type
_entity.pdbx_description
1 polymer ?
#
loop_
_entity_poly.entity_id
_entity_poly.type
_entity_poly.pdbx_seq_one_letter_code
_entity_poly.pdbx_strand_id
1 'polypeptide(L)'
;FFQYLLYQEIHKKFVKLGCEVQTQGKLLVKKETDEKQLPDYEQQILKIVCQSCGFSRVFDMLVKLKKPLVGHNLLTDILFMYEKFNSSLPDDYDNFKRDIHRLFPYIIDTKHIAFALNRHEILRETDLFRKTNLEELYTELSCHKGLYYVLYTPTIAHSKFCQKYVDSHSLHEAGYDAYISGYVFLRMAHILTSKTLGSSIDGPLEFRQYFENIKSYGNIVNISRATVPFVNLAGQDPKSNRPDWLHISRRRGLKRLTAGQILKELDKFGSLDVKVLDDQRALVATTHFKVSQRILTAFRRHKQFKVRNYYPFLDNPRVRTFLWAGGLTTAVVTLLFGGIAAVYYGKRKLSQSP
;
A
#
# COMPACT_ATOMS: atom_id res chain seq x y z
N PHE A 1 5.62 -28.90 13.61
CA PHE A 1 5.82 -29.87 12.50
C PHE A 1 6.70 -31.06 12.91
N PHE A 2 7.97 -30.87 13.28
CA PHE A 2 8.85 -31.98 13.69
C PHE A 2 8.29 -32.84 14.83
N GLN A 3 7.75 -32.22 15.89
CA GLN A 3 7.10 -32.94 17.00
C GLN A 3 5.89 -33.76 16.55
N TYR A 4 5.10 -33.27 15.60
CA TYR A 4 3.96 -33.99 15.05
C TYR A 4 4.43 -35.24 14.31
N LEU A 5 5.42 -35.11 13.42
CA LEU A 5 6.01 -36.25 12.71
C LEU A 5 6.63 -37.25 13.69
N LEU A 6 7.36 -36.78 14.68
CA LEU A 6 8.00 -37.64 15.67
C LEU A 6 6.96 -38.40 16.51
N TYR A 7 5.89 -37.73 16.96
CA TYR A 7 4.78 -38.37 17.66
C TYR A 7 4.10 -39.44 16.80
N GLN A 8 3.84 -39.13 15.52
CA GLN A 8 3.26 -40.10 14.59
C GLN A 8 4.18 -41.31 14.35
N GLU A 9 5.48 -41.09 14.16
CA GLU A 9 6.44 -42.17 13.93
C GLU A 9 6.62 -43.05 15.16
N ILE A 10 6.66 -42.47 16.36
CA ILE A 10 6.73 -43.24 17.62
C ILE A 10 5.50 -44.14 17.76
N HIS A 11 4.31 -43.57 17.58
CA HIS A 11 3.05 -44.30 17.70
C HIS A 11 2.90 -45.39 16.62
N LYS A 12 3.39 -45.17 15.39
CA LYS A 12 3.31 -46.16 14.31
C LYS A 12 4.32 -47.30 14.47
N LYS A 13 5.56 -47.00 14.86
CA LYS A 13 6.66 -47.99 14.88
C LYS A 13 6.78 -48.73 16.20
N PHE A 14 6.37 -48.12 17.31
CA PHE A 14 6.65 -48.65 18.65
C PHE A 14 5.37 -48.80 19.48
N VAL A 15 4.61 -49.86 19.20
CA VAL A 15 3.32 -50.18 19.86
C VAL A 15 3.41 -50.36 21.38
N LYS A 16 4.61 -50.63 21.92
CA LYS A 16 4.86 -50.83 23.36
C LYS A 16 5.39 -49.57 24.08
N LEU A 17 5.40 -48.43 23.41
CA LEU A 17 5.85 -47.16 23.96
C LEU A 17 4.66 -46.21 24.07
N GLY A 18 4.36 -45.77 25.29
CA GLY A 18 3.45 -44.65 25.51
C GLY A 18 4.16 -43.34 25.21
N CYS A 19 3.50 -42.42 24.50
CA CYS A 19 4.02 -41.10 24.20
C CYS A 19 3.03 -40.01 24.63
N GLU A 20 3.51 -39.02 25.37
CA GLU A 20 2.71 -37.92 25.89
C GLU A 20 3.35 -36.57 25.59
N VAL A 21 2.53 -35.60 25.18
CA VAL A 21 2.96 -34.22 24.89
C VAL A 21 2.89 -33.39 26.16
N GLN A 22 4.06 -32.91 26.62
CA GLN A 22 4.18 -32.03 27.78
C GLN A 22 4.04 -30.54 27.41
N THR A 23 4.10 -29.67 28.42
CA THR A 23 4.26 -28.23 28.25
C THR A 23 5.57 -27.88 27.55
N GLN A 24 5.59 -26.75 26.84
CA GLN A 24 6.77 -26.26 26.09
C GLN A 24 7.24 -27.17 24.95
N GLY A 25 6.38 -28.05 24.40
CA GLY A 25 6.71 -28.87 23.24
C GLY A 25 7.66 -30.03 23.53
N LYS A 26 7.77 -30.49 24.77
CA LYS A 26 8.53 -31.71 25.07
C LYS A 26 7.66 -32.94 24.83
N LEU A 27 8.24 -33.97 24.21
CA LEU A 27 7.61 -35.29 24.06
C LEU A 27 8.22 -36.22 25.10
N LEU A 28 7.36 -36.81 25.94
CA LEU A 28 7.75 -37.79 26.94
C LEU A 28 7.44 -39.18 26.39
N VAL A 29 8.48 -39.99 26.24
CA VAL A 29 8.36 -41.38 25.79
C VAL A 29 8.58 -42.29 26.99
N LYS A 30 7.63 -43.17 27.27
CA LYS A 30 7.66 -44.11 28.38
C LYS A 30 7.49 -45.53 27.85
N LYS A 31 8.23 -46.47 28.44
CA LYS A 31 8.00 -47.89 28.22
C LYS A 31 6.68 -48.26 28.91
N GLU A 32 5.73 -48.79 28.15
CA GLU A 32 4.43 -49.20 28.69
C GLU A 32 4.59 -50.57 29.36
N THR A 33 4.36 -50.62 30.68
CA THR A 33 4.44 -51.85 31.47
C THR A 33 3.09 -52.40 31.89
N ASP A 34 2.00 -51.61 31.83
CA ASP A 34 0.64 -52.04 32.22
C ASP A 34 -0.43 -51.35 31.37
N GLU A 35 -1.65 -51.93 31.32
CA GLU A 35 -2.89 -51.49 30.64
C GLU A 35 -3.41 -50.11 31.09
N LYS A 36 -2.56 -49.08 31.10
CA LYS A 36 -3.04 -47.70 31.23
C LYS A 36 -3.72 -47.29 29.93
N GLN A 37 -4.90 -46.68 30.05
CA GLN A 37 -5.54 -46.00 28.93
C GLN A 37 -4.54 -45.03 28.31
N LEU A 38 -4.14 -45.35 27.06
CA LEU A 38 -3.34 -44.44 26.25
C LEU A 38 -4.06 -43.08 26.22
N PRO A 39 -3.34 -41.98 26.44
CA PRO A 39 -3.94 -40.67 26.26
C PRO A 39 -4.50 -40.57 24.84
N ASP A 40 -5.72 -40.05 24.73
CA ASP A 40 -6.43 -39.95 23.46
C ASP A 40 -5.51 -39.35 22.37
N TYR A 41 -5.24 -40.15 21.36
CA TYR A 41 -4.32 -39.83 20.26
C TYR A 41 -4.72 -38.51 19.59
N GLU A 42 -6.03 -38.28 19.42
CA GLU A 42 -6.54 -37.06 18.82
C GLU A 42 -6.28 -35.84 19.71
N GLN A 43 -6.45 -35.97 21.03
CA GLN A 43 -6.15 -34.91 21.98
C GLN A 43 -4.66 -34.55 22.01
N GLN A 44 -3.78 -35.55 21.92
CA GLN A 44 -2.33 -35.31 21.88
C GLN A 44 -1.92 -34.61 20.59
N ILE A 45 -2.48 -35.00 19.44
CA ILE A 45 -2.26 -34.30 18.17
C ILE A 45 -2.77 -32.85 18.27
N LEU A 46 -3.98 -32.63 18.77
CA LEU A 46 -4.54 -31.29 18.94
C LEU A 46 -3.65 -30.42 19.83
N LYS A 47 -3.07 -30.99 20.89
CA LYS A 47 -2.13 -30.29 21.77
C LYS A 47 -0.86 -29.88 21.03
N ILE A 48 -0.27 -30.76 20.21
CA ILE A 48 0.91 -30.45 19.38
C ILE A 48 0.59 -29.34 18.37
N VAL A 49 -0.55 -29.45 17.68
CA VAL A 49 -0.99 -28.46 16.69
C VAL A 49 -1.18 -27.10 17.35
N CYS A 50 -1.94 -27.04 18.46
CA CYS A 50 -2.18 -25.81 19.22
C CYS A 50 -0.87 -25.17 19.74
N GLN A 51 0.10 -25.97 20.18
CA GLN A 51 1.42 -25.49 20.59
C GLN A 51 2.23 -24.99 19.38
N SER A 52 2.03 -25.56 18.20
CA SER A 52 2.72 -25.18 16.96
C SER A 52 2.17 -23.90 16.32
N CYS A 53 0.89 -23.57 16.54
CA CYS A 53 0.24 -22.39 15.93
C CYS A 53 0.84 -21.05 16.37
N GLY A 54 1.49 -20.98 17.53
CA GLY A 54 2.20 -19.78 17.99
C GLY A 54 1.36 -18.49 17.92
N PHE A 55 1.88 -17.48 17.21
CA PHE A 55 1.25 -16.17 17.06
C PHE A 55 -0.03 -16.18 16.21
N SER A 56 -0.24 -17.18 15.34
CA SER A 56 -1.47 -17.28 14.54
C SER A 56 -2.73 -17.33 15.40
N ARG A 57 -2.62 -17.81 16.65
CA ARG A 57 -3.73 -17.77 17.62
C ARG A 57 -4.20 -16.35 17.94
N VAL A 58 -3.28 -15.38 17.97
CA VAL A 58 -3.61 -13.96 18.16
C VAL A 58 -4.29 -13.42 16.92
N PHE A 59 -3.77 -13.75 15.73
CA PHE A 59 -4.40 -13.39 14.46
C PHE A 59 -5.83 -13.94 14.35
N ASP A 60 -6.03 -15.22 14.61
CA ASP A 60 -7.35 -15.87 14.62
C ASP A 60 -8.31 -15.19 15.59
N MET A 61 -7.81 -14.77 16.76
CA MET A 61 -8.60 -14.03 17.74
C MET A 61 -9.02 -12.66 17.19
N LEU A 62 -8.11 -11.92 16.56
CA LEU A 62 -8.43 -10.63 15.93
C LEU A 62 -9.48 -10.79 14.83
N VAL A 63 -9.32 -11.81 13.98
CA VAL A 63 -10.27 -12.14 12.91
C VAL A 63 -11.63 -12.52 13.49
N LYS A 64 -11.70 -13.29 14.59
CA LYS A 64 -12.96 -13.66 15.24
C LYS A 64 -13.66 -12.48 15.92
N LEU A 65 -12.89 -11.58 16.54
CA LEU A 65 -13.43 -10.44 17.28
C LEU A 65 -14.05 -9.37 16.37
N LYS A 66 -13.61 -9.27 15.10
CA LYS A 66 -14.14 -8.33 14.10
C LYS A 66 -14.19 -6.87 14.57
N LYS A 67 -13.33 -6.50 15.52
CA LYS A 67 -13.22 -5.13 16.02
C LYS A 67 -12.52 -4.25 14.97
N PRO A 68 -12.80 -2.94 14.95
CA PRO A 68 -12.06 -1.98 14.14
C PRO A 68 -10.55 -2.12 14.30
N LEU A 69 -9.83 -2.29 13.19
CA LEU A 69 -8.38 -2.34 13.18
C LEU A 69 -7.84 -0.96 12.83
N VAL A 70 -7.07 -0.35 13.74
CA VAL A 70 -6.51 1.00 13.57
C VAL A 70 -5.00 0.91 13.36
N GLY A 71 -4.47 1.73 12.46
CA GLY A 71 -3.03 1.90 12.29
C GLY A 71 -2.70 3.07 11.38
N HIS A 72 -1.44 3.19 10.98
CA HIS A 72 -0.95 4.31 10.18
C HIS A 72 -0.24 3.81 8.92
N ASN A 73 -0.75 4.19 7.74
CA ASN A 73 -0.20 3.73 6.46
C ASN A 73 -0.16 2.21 6.33
N LEU A 74 -1.31 1.58 6.62
CA LEU A 74 -1.45 0.16 6.98
C LEU A 74 -1.28 -0.84 5.83
N LEU A 75 -1.15 -0.40 4.57
CA LEU A 75 -1.21 -1.30 3.41
C LEU A 75 -0.20 -2.45 3.52
N THR A 76 1.04 -2.12 3.86
CA THR A 76 2.12 -3.10 4.00
C THR A 76 1.88 -4.03 5.17
N ASP A 77 1.39 -3.52 6.30
CA ASP A 77 1.05 -4.33 7.47
C ASP A 77 -0.03 -5.35 7.13
N ILE A 78 -1.06 -4.93 6.40
CA ILE A 78 -2.16 -5.80 5.94
C ILE A 78 -1.62 -6.89 5.00
N LEU A 79 -0.77 -6.53 4.03
CA LEU A 79 -0.16 -7.50 3.12
C LEU A 79 0.67 -8.54 3.87
N PHE A 80 1.50 -8.13 4.83
CA PHE A 80 2.30 -9.05 5.62
C PHE A 80 1.46 -9.90 6.57
N MET A 81 0.46 -9.32 7.24
CA MET A 81 -0.44 -10.08 8.10
C MET A 81 -1.17 -11.17 7.31
N TYR A 82 -1.64 -10.84 6.10
CA TYR A 82 -2.28 -11.80 5.22
C TYR A 82 -1.34 -12.94 4.81
N GLU A 83 -0.20 -12.59 4.23
CA GLU A 83 0.81 -13.56 3.74
C GLU A 83 1.32 -14.47 4.85
N LYS A 84 1.49 -13.95 6.07
CA LYS A 84 2.09 -14.69 7.18
C LYS A 84 1.12 -15.48 8.03
N PHE A 85 -0.12 -15.03 8.17
CA PHE A 85 -1.06 -15.61 9.13
C PHE A 85 -2.38 -16.10 8.53
N ASN A 86 -2.70 -15.77 7.27
CA ASN A 86 -3.90 -16.24 6.60
C ASN A 86 -3.60 -17.23 5.46
N SER A 87 -2.97 -16.73 4.39
CA SER A 87 -2.66 -17.50 3.19
C SER A 87 -1.70 -16.71 2.30
N SER A 88 -1.12 -17.35 1.29
CA SER A 88 -0.41 -16.62 0.22
C SER A 88 -1.31 -15.56 -0.41
N LEU A 89 -0.73 -14.39 -0.71
CA LEU A 89 -1.40 -13.30 -1.40
C LEU A 89 -2.01 -13.79 -2.72
N PRO A 90 -3.28 -13.48 -3.01
CA PRO A 90 -3.90 -13.91 -4.25
C PRO A 90 -3.33 -13.13 -5.43
N ASP A 91 -3.27 -13.77 -6.60
CA ASP A 91 -2.79 -13.14 -7.85
C ASP A 91 -3.71 -12.01 -8.32
N ASP A 92 -4.99 -12.09 -7.96
CA ASP A 92 -6.00 -11.09 -8.30
C ASP A 92 -6.21 -10.08 -7.17
N TYR A 93 -6.17 -8.81 -7.53
CA TYR A 93 -6.27 -7.69 -6.60
C TYR A 93 -7.66 -7.56 -5.95
N ASP A 94 -8.74 -7.85 -6.69
CA ASP A 94 -10.10 -7.77 -6.15
C ASP A 94 -10.37 -8.92 -5.16
N ASN A 95 -9.80 -10.10 -5.40
CA ASN A 95 -9.79 -11.20 -4.45
C ASN A 95 -9.06 -10.80 -3.16
N PHE A 96 -7.88 -10.17 -3.24
CA PHE A 96 -7.17 -9.66 -2.07
C PHE A 96 -8.06 -8.72 -1.23
N LYS A 97 -8.69 -7.73 -1.86
CA LYS A 97 -9.58 -6.78 -1.16
C LYS A 97 -10.73 -7.49 -0.46
N ARG A 98 -11.40 -8.42 -1.17
CA ARG A 98 -12.54 -9.16 -0.63
C ARG A 98 -12.14 -10.03 0.57
N ASP A 99 -10.99 -10.69 0.50
CA ASP A 99 -10.51 -11.54 1.59
C ASP A 99 -10.10 -10.70 2.80
N ILE A 100 -9.39 -9.58 2.60
CA ILE A 100 -9.08 -8.64 3.69
C ILE A 100 -10.34 -8.08 4.33
N HIS A 101 -11.31 -7.63 3.54
CA HIS A 101 -12.55 -7.08 4.07
C HIS A 101 -13.36 -8.14 4.83
N ARG A 102 -13.32 -9.41 4.40
CA ARG A 102 -13.90 -10.52 5.15
C ARG A 102 -13.18 -10.77 6.47
N LEU A 103 -11.85 -10.70 6.50
CA LEU A 103 -11.04 -10.91 7.71
C LEU A 103 -11.22 -9.77 8.72
N PHE A 104 -11.14 -8.53 8.24
CA PHE A 104 -11.24 -7.30 9.01
C PHE A 104 -12.27 -6.37 8.34
N PRO A 105 -13.55 -6.42 8.75
CA PRO A 105 -14.63 -5.66 8.10
C PRO A 105 -14.47 -4.15 8.21
N TYR A 106 -13.66 -3.68 9.16
CA TYR A 106 -13.50 -2.27 9.42
C TYR A 106 -12.04 -1.94 9.76
N ILE A 107 -11.32 -1.42 8.78
CA ILE A 107 -9.92 -0.97 8.91
C ILE A 107 -9.86 0.55 8.87
N ILE A 108 -9.03 1.15 9.71
CA ILE A 108 -8.86 2.60 9.82
C ILE A 108 -7.38 2.93 9.62
N ASP A 109 -7.09 3.61 8.51
CA ASP A 109 -5.77 4.19 8.27
C ASP A 109 -5.75 5.66 8.71
N THR A 110 -5.05 5.92 9.80
CA THR A 110 -4.93 7.27 10.39
C THR A 110 -4.23 8.25 9.46
N LYS A 111 -3.34 7.80 8.57
CA LYS A 111 -2.70 8.67 7.60
C LYS A 111 -3.71 9.19 6.59
N HIS A 112 -4.63 8.33 6.15
CA HIS A 112 -5.72 8.73 5.26
C HIS A 112 -6.65 9.74 5.94
N ILE A 113 -7.04 9.48 7.20
CA ILE A 113 -7.86 10.41 7.98
C ILE A 113 -7.17 11.77 8.07
N ALA A 114 -5.90 11.83 8.49
CA ALA A 114 -5.17 13.07 8.63
C ALA A 114 -5.13 13.88 7.30
N PHE A 115 -4.89 13.20 6.18
CA PHE A 115 -4.95 13.84 4.86
C PHE A 115 -6.32 14.42 4.52
N ALA A 116 -7.40 13.71 4.86
CA ALA A 116 -8.75 14.17 4.62
C ALA A 116 -9.13 15.35 5.53
N LEU A 117 -8.78 15.28 6.82
CA LEU A 117 -9.05 16.34 7.79
C LEU A 117 -8.31 17.64 7.47
N ASN A 118 -7.07 17.56 6.97
CA ASN A 118 -6.31 18.73 6.50
C ASN A 118 -7.01 19.49 5.35
N ARG A 119 -7.97 18.87 4.67
CA ARG A 119 -8.76 19.48 3.58
C ARG A 119 -10.23 19.66 3.94
N HIS A 120 -10.63 19.27 5.15
CA HIS A 120 -12.02 19.29 5.59
C HIS A 120 -12.47 20.72 5.85
N GLU A 121 -13.66 21.09 5.39
CA GLU A 121 -14.11 22.48 5.35
C GLU A 121 -14.20 23.11 6.75
N ILE A 122 -14.75 22.37 7.70
CA ILE A 122 -14.92 22.78 9.11
C ILE A 122 -13.55 22.93 9.83
N LEU A 123 -12.48 22.37 9.28
CA LEU A 123 -11.14 22.35 9.87
C LEU A 123 -10.12 23.17 9.07
N ARG A 124 -10.54 24.00 8.12
CA ARG A 124 -9.62 24.76 7.25
C ARG A 124 -8.71 25.73 8.00
N GLU A 125 -9.15 26.20 9.17
CA GLU A 125 -8.41 27.18 9.98
C GLU A 125 -7.30 26.54 10.84
N THR A 126 -7.31 25.21 10.99
CA THR A 126 -6.30 24.52 11.79
C THR A 126 -5.13 24.03 10.94
N ASP A 127 -3.95 24.08 11.52
CA ASP A 127 -2.70 23.56 10.98
C ASP A 127 -2.30 22.20 11.59
N LEU A 128 -3.10 21.66 12.53
CA LEU A 128 -2.83 20.41 13.25
C LEU A 128 -2.61 19.20 12.34
N PHE A 129 -3.18 19.21 11.13
CA PHE A 129 -3.13 18.09 10.18
C PHE A 129 -2.23 18.35 8.97
N ARG A 130 -1.41 19.41 8.99
CA ARG A 130 -0.50 19.72 7.87
C ARG A 130 0.55 18.64 7.66
N LYS A 131 1.08 18.12 8.76
CA LYS A 131 2.07 17.04 8.79
C LYS A 131 1.35 15.72 9.09
N THR A 132 1.51 14.74 8.19
CA THR A 132 0.81 13.45 8.28
C THR A 132 1.77 12.28 8.50
N ASN A 133 3.02 12.54 8.89
CA ASN A 133 3.87 11.52 9.51
C ASN A 133 3.30 11.20 10.89
N LEU A 134 3.30 9.93 11.29
CA LEU A 134 2.78 9.47 12.57
C LEU A 134 3.39 10.21 13.76
N GLU A 135 4.72 10.35 13.81
CA GLU A 135 5.42 11.02 14.91
C GLU A 135 5.03 12.49 14.98
N GLU A 136 5.16 13.21 13.86
CA GLU A 136 4.81 14.63 13.81
C GLU A 136 3.34 14.87 14.15
N LEU A 137 2.44 14.03 13.64
CA LEU A 137 1.01 14.11 13.92
C LEU A 137 0.72 13.85 15.41
N TYR A 138 1.41 12.88 16.02
CA TYR A 138 1.33 12.63 17.45
C TYR A 138 1.79 13.85 18.24
N THR A 139 2.97 14.42 17.92
CA THR A 139 3.50 15.62 18.57
C THR A 139 2.55 16.81 18.47
N GLU A 140 1.99 17.09 17.28
CA GLU A 140 1.05 18.20 17.08
C GLU A 140 -0.25 17.99 17.88
N LEU A 141 -0.76 16.76 17.95
CA LEU A 141 -2.00 16.45 18.67
C LEU A 141 -1.82 16.31 20.18
N SER A 142 -0.62 15.97 20.65
CA SER A 142 -0.28 15.84 22.07
C SER A 142 0.25 17.13 22.69
N CYS A 143 0.65 18.13 21.88
CA CYS A 143 1.08 19.42 22.39
C CYS A 143 -0.10 20.21 23.00
N HIS A 144 0.21 21.26 23.77
CA HIS A 144 -0.80 22.10 24.41
C HIS A 144 -1.86 22.60 23.41
N LYS A 145 -1.44 23.04 22.23
CA LYS A 145 -2.36 23.50 21.17
C LYS A 145 -3.32 22.39 20.70
N GLY A 146 -2.83 21.18 20.46
CA GLY A 146 -3.65 20.05 20.04
C GLY A 146 -4.57 19.52 21.15
N LEU A 147 -4.09 19.54 22.41
CA LEU A 147 -4.85 19.12 23.58
C LEU A 147 -6.05 20.03 23.84
N TYR A 148 -5.86 21.35 23.74
CA TYR A 148 -6.88 22.35 24.06
C TYR A 148 -7.59 22.95 22.83
N TYR A 149 -7.42 22.34 21.65
CA TYR A 149 -8.09 22.79 20.42
C TYR A 149 -9.63 22.67 20.50
N VAL A 150 -10.12 21.67 21.24
CA VAL A 150 -11.55 21.43 21.50
C VAL A 150 -11.76 21.02 22.97
N LEU A 151 -12.96 21.27 23.49
CA LEU A 151 -13.37 20.94 24.86
C LEU A 151 -13.55 19.42 25.04
N TYR A 152 -13.56 18.99 26.31
CA TYR A 152 -13.81 17.59 26.72
C TYR A 152 -12.88 16.56 26.09
N THR A 153 -11.63 16.98 25.87
CA THR A 153 -10.55 16.13 25.40
C THR A 153 -10.43 14.84 26.24
N PRO A 154 -10.42 13.65 25.62
CA PRO A 154 -10.34 12.39 26.35
C PRO A 154 -8.95 12.19 26.95
N THR A 155 -8.91 11.69 28.18
CA THR A 155 -7.67 11.26 28.85
C THR A 155 -7.35 9.81 28.47
N ILE A 156 -6.10 9.55 28.06
CA ILE A 156 -5.63 8.21 27.72
C ILE A 156 -4.77 7.70 28.87
N ALA A 157 -5.32 6.77 29.65
CA ALA A 157 -4.62 6.13 30.75
C ALA A 157 -3.85 4.89 30.27
N HIS A 158 -2.63 4.72 30.77
CA HIS A 158 -1.81 3.55 30.47
C HIS A 158 -2.00 2.46 31.52
N SER A 159 -1.94 1.20 31.10
CA SER A 159 -1.87 0.10 32.04
C SER A 159 -0.50 0.08 32.74
N LYS A 160 -0.44 -0.48 33.96
CA LYS A 160 0.81 -0.63 34.71
C LYS A 160 1.91 -1.38 33.93
N PHE A 161 1.53 -2.28 33.02
CA PHE A 161 2.46 -3.04 32.17
C PHE A 161 2.99 -2.26 30.97
N CYS A 162 2.39 -1.11 30.66
CA CYS A 162 2.72 -0.27 29.50
C CYS A 162 3.41 1.04 29.88
N GLN A 163 3.84 1.18 31.14
CA GLN A 163 4.44 2.41 31.65
C GLN A 163 5.69 2.83 30.86
N LYS A 164 6.42 1.88 30.26
CA LYS A 164 7.56 2.15 29.39
C LYS A 164 7.26 3.13 28.26
N TYR A 165 6.02 3.14 27.74
CA TYR A 165 5.60 4.01 26.63
C TYR A 165 5.22 5.43 27.09
N VAL A 166 5.03 5.63 28.40
CA VAL A 166 4.86 6.96 29.00
C VAL A 166 6.22 7.61 29.20
N ASP A 167 7.18 6.83 29.71
CA ASP A 167 8.47 7.35 30.15
C ASP A 167 9.48 7.45 29.00
N SER A 168 9.29 6.68 27.92
CA SER A 168 10.21 6.64 26.77
C SER A 168 9.48 6.80 25.43
N HIS A 169 10.07 7.62 24.55
CA HIS A 169 9.64 7.76 23.16
C HIS A 169 10.34 6.68 22.31
N SER A 170 9.81 5.46 22.36
CA SER A 170 10.37 4.30 21.66
C SER A 170 9.87 4.23 20.21
N LEU A 171 10.17 5.26 19.42
CA LEU A 171 9.82 5.33 18.01
C LEU A 171 10.37 4.12 17.25
N HIS A 172 9.59 3.61 16.28
CA HIS A 172 9.91 2.44 15.48
C HIS A 172 9.87 1.10 16.23
N GLU A 173 9.44 1.08 17.50
CA GLU A 173 8.96 -0.15 18.14
C GLU A 173 7.49 -0.36 17.74
N ALA A 174 7.15 -1.51 17.14
CA ALA A 174 5.81 -1.79 16.63
C ALA A 174 4.69 -1.55 17.67
N GLY A 175 4.94 -1.89 18.94
CA GLY A 175 3.98 -1.65 20.03
C GLY A 175 3.77 -0.17 20.36
N TYR A 176 4.83 0.64 20.29
CA TYR A 176 4.74 2.09 20.49
C TYR A 176 4.06 2.77 19.29
N ASP A 177 4.43 2.39 18.07
CA ASP A 177 3.83 2.91 16.84
C ASP A 177 2.33 2.58 16.78
N ALA A 178 1.91 1.39 17.24
CA ALA A 178 0.50 1.03 17.39
C ALA A 178 -0.23 1.87 18.44
N TYR A 179 0.42 2.13 19.59
CA TYR A 179 -0.12 3.02 20.63
C TYR A 179 -0.35 4.44 20.09
N ILE A 180 0.67 5.08 19.53
CA ILE A 180 0.53 6.45 19.01
C ILE A 180 -0.43 6.51 17.81
N SER A 181 -0.54 5.44 17.01
CA SER A 181 -1.58 5.32 15.98
C SER A 181 -2.99 5.36 16.58
N GLY A 182 -3.22 4.61 17.66
CA GLY A 182 -4.48 4.65 18.41
C GLY A 182 -4.74 6.02 19.05
N TYR A 183 -3.70 6.68 19.57
CA TYR A 183 -3.78 8.04 20.12
C TYR A 183 -4.25 9.02 19.04
N VAL A 184 -3.53 9.13 17.91
CA VAL A 184 -3.86 10.11 16.87
C VAL A 184 -5.24 9.84 16.29
N PHE A 185 -5.63 8.57 16.15
CA PHE A 185 -6.99 8.17 15.76
C PHE A 185 -8.04 8.77 16.70
N LEU A 186 -7.93 8.52 18.01
CA LEU A 186 -8.91 8.99 18.98
C LEU A 186 -8.97 10.52 19.01
N ARG A 187 -7.81 11.19 18.94
CA ARG A 187 -7.72 12.65 18.89
C ARG A 187 -8.39 13.23 17.64
N MET A 188 -8.11 12.68 16.47
CA MET A 188 -8.73 13.11 15.22
C MET A 188 -10.25 12.92 15.22
N ALA A 189 -10.70 11.76 15.70
CA ALA A 189 -12.13 11.47 15.81
C ALA A 189 -12.84 12.42 16.77
N HIS A 190 -12.21 12.72 17.92
CA HIS A 190 -12.72 13.68 18.89
C HIS A 190 -12.78 15.09 18.31
N ILE A 191 -11.70 15.59 17.69
CA ILE A 191 -11.68 16.92 17.07
C ILE A 191 -12.77 17.07 16.00
N LEU A 192 -12.91 16.08 15.10
CA LEU A 192 -13.92 16.10 14.06
C LEU A 192 -15.33 16.09 14.64
N THR A 193 -15.60 15.20 15.61
CA THR A 193 -16.92 15.08 16.25
C THR A 193 -17.28 16.36 16.99
N SER A 194 -16.36 16.90 17.78
CA SER A 194 -16.57 18.15 18.51
C SER A 194 -16.83 19.32 17.57
N LYS A 195 -16.06 19.44 16.49
CA LYS A 195 -16.28 20.52 15.51
C LYS A 195 -17.57 20.36 14.71
N THR A 196 -18.03 19.13 14.51
CA THR A 196 -19.31 18.84 13.83
C THR A 196 -20.51 19.16 14.73
N LEU A 197 -20.43 18.85 16.03
CA LEU A 197 -21.48 19.16 17.01
C LEU A 197 -21.53 20.64 17.40
N GLY A 198 -20.38 21.33 17.35
CA GLY A 198 -20.27 22.76 17.65
C GLY A 198 -20.75 23.09 19.06
N SER A 199 -21.67 24.04 19.17
CA SER A 199 -22.27 24.47 20.44
C SER A 199 -23.18 23.44 21.10
N SER A 200 -23.50 22.33 20.43
CA SER A 200 -24.38 21.27 20.95
C SER A 200 -23.66 20.30 21.89
N ILE A 201 -22.37 20.49 22.13
CA ILE A 201 -21.62 19.64 23.04
C ILE A 201 -21.94 20.04 24.47
N ASP A 202 -22.55 19.11 25.20
CA ASP A 202 -22.83 19.22 26.62
C ASP A 202 -22.18 18.04 27.36
N GLY A 203 -20.85 18.10 27.50
CA GLY A 203 -20.07 17.10 28.25
C GLY A 203 -19.17 16.18 27.42
N PRO A 204 -18.57 15.17 28.08
CA PRO A 204 -17.70 14.18 27.45
C PRO A 204 -18.41 13.37 26.36
N LEU A 205 -17.73 13.17 25.24
CA LEU A 205 -18.26 12.43 24.10
C LEU A 205 -18.01 10.92 24.23
N GLU A 206 -19.00 10.12 23.80
CA GLU A 206 -18.92 8.67 23.76
C GLU A 206 -18.27 8.15 22.47
N PHE A 207 -17.70 6.94 22.53
CA PHE A 207 -17.07 6.32 21.36
C PHE A 207 -18.03 6.13 20.17
N ARG A 208 -19.32 5.91 20.43
CA ARG A 208 -20.32 5.79 19.36
C ARG A 208 -20.40 7.06 18.51
N GLN A 209 -20.35 8.24 19.15
CA GLN A 209 -20.37 9.53 18.45
C GLN A 209 -19.13 9.74 17.61
N TYR A 210 -17.96 9.32 18.13
CA TYR A 210 -16.73 9.29 17.34
C TYR A 210 -16.91 8.42 16.10
N PHE A 211 -17.31 7.17 16.30
CA PHE A 211 -17.47 6.18 15.24
C PHE A 211 -18.40 6.65 14.13
N GLU A 212 -19.54 7.26 14.45
CA GLU A 212 -20.47 7.80 13.44
C GLU A 212 -19.85 8.87 12.54
N ASN A 213 -18.97 9.72 13.08
CA ASN A 213 -18.31 10.79 12.31
C ASN A 213 -17.11 10.28 11.52
N ILE A 214 -16.47 9.20 11.96
CA ILE A 214 -15.31 8.62 11.26
C ILE A 214 -15.69 7.47 10.31
N LYS A 215 -16.94 7.00 10.32
CA LYS A 215 -17.35 5.77 9.63
C LYS A 215 -17.05 5.78 8.12
N SER A 216 -17.12 6.98 7.52
CA SER A 216 -16.86 7.21 6.10
C SER A 216 -15.39 7.06 5.71
N TYR A 217 -14.46 7.10 6.67
CA TYR A 217 -13.03 6.88 6.43
C TYR A 217 -12.62 5.41 6.60
N GLY A 218 -13.56 4.54 6.98
CA GLY A 218 -13.32 3.11 7.13
C GLY A 218 -13.02 2.42 5.81
N ASN A 219 -12.15 1.40 5.88
CA ASN A 219 -11.72 0.57 4.76
C ASN A 219 -11.01 1.32 3.62
N ILE A 220 -10.58 2.56 3.88
CA ILE A 220 -9.76 3.34 2.97
C ILE A 220 -8.33 3.37 3.50
N VAL A 221 -7.41 2.80 2.73
CA VAL A 221 -6.00 2.65 3.13
C VAL A 221 -5.12 3.57 2.29
N ASN A 222 -4.21 4.27 2.95
CA ASN A 222 -3.29 5.17 2.28
C ASN A 222 -2.29 4.36 1.42
N ILE A 223 -2.06 4.83 0.20
CA ILE A 223 -1.02 4.27 -0.67
C ILE A 223 -0.11 5.40 -1.14
N SER A 224 1.18 5.22 -0.93
CA SER A 224 2.19 6.16 -1.40
C SER A 224 2.67 5.77 -2.79
N ARG A 225 2.96 6.76 -3.65
CA ARG A 225 3.57 6.54 -4.97
C ARG A 225 2.76 5.63 -5.94
N ALA A 226 1.44 5.50 -5.76
CA ALA A 226 0.57 4.76 -6.69
C ALA A 226 -0.28 5.69 -7.60
N THR A 227 -0.79 5.12 -8.69
CA THR A 227 -1.67 5.82 -9.66
C THR A 227 -2.96 6.32 -9.02
N VAL A 228 -3.52 5.56 -8.07
CA VAL A 228 -4.68 5.95 -7.27
C VAL A 228 -4.25 6.65 -5.97
N PRO A 229 -5.04 7.59 -5.44
CA PRO A 229 -4.72 8.29 -4.19
C PRO A 229 -4.82 7.43 -2.93
N PHE A 230 -5.66 6.39 -2.94
CA PHE A 230 -5.89 5.46 -1.84
C PHE A 230 -6.47 4.15 -2.37
N VAL A 231 -6.40 3.10 -1.56
CA VAL A 231 -7.05 1.80 -1.82
C VAL A 231 -8.36 1.76 -1.05
N ASN A 232 -9.47 1.40 -1.72
CA ASN A 232 -10.76 1.17 -1.09
C ASN A 232 -11.00 -0.35 -0.94
N LEU A 233 -10.75 -0.88 0.26
CA LEU A 233 -10.88 -2.31 0.54
C LEU A 233 -12.33 -2.82 0.48
N ALA A 234 -13.30 -1.93 0.70
CA ALA A 234 -14.72 -2.28 0.67
C ALA A 234 -15.37 -2.11 -0.71
N GLY A 235 -14.63 -1.64 -1.71
CA GLY A 235 -15.22 -1.34 -3.02
C GLY A 235 -14.22 -1.05 -4.13
N GLN A 236 -14.65 -0.17 -5.04
CA GLN A 236 -13.83 0.25 -6.17
C GLN A 236 -12.90 1.39 -5.77
N ASP A 237 -11.69 1.34 -6.33
CA ASP A 237 -10.70 2.38 -6.13
C ASP A 237 -11.10 3.67 -6.86
N PRO A 238 -10.73 4.83 -6.31
CA PRO A 238 -10.99 6.11 -6.96
C PRO A 238 -10.23 6.22 -8.29
N LYS A 239 -10.74 7.07 -9.19
CA LYS A 239 -10.00 7.43 -10.40
C LYS A 239 -8.68 8.11 -10.04
N SER A 240 -7.67 7.87 -10.87
CA SER A 240 -6.39 8.56 -10.74
C SER A 240 -6.56 10.07 -10.86
N ASN A 241 -5.94 10.80 -9.95
CA ASN A 241 -5.80 12.25 -10.00
C ASN A 241 -4.38 12.69 -10.38
N ARG A 242 -3.55 11.74 -10.86
CA ARG A 242 -2.19 12.04 -11.27
C ARG A 242 -2.17 12.71 -12.65
N PRO A 243 -1.26 13.67 -12.87
CA PRO A 243 -1.00 14.18 -14.20
C PRO A 243 -0.32 13.12 -15.08
N ASP A 244 -0.40 13.34 -16.38
CA ASP A 244 0.36 12.56 -17.36
C ASP A 244 1.85 12.55 -17.01
N TRP A 245 2.50 11.43 -17.32
CA TRP A 245 3.94 11.33 -17.21
C TRP A 245 4.62 12.35 -18.11
N LEU A 246 5.74 12.88 -17.63
CA LEU A 246 6.57 13.76 -18.42
C LEU A 246 7.66 12.95 -19.11
N HIS A 247 7.78 13.12 -20.42
CA HIS A 247 8.86 12.58 -21.21
C HIS A 247 9.98 13.60 -21.32
N ILE A 248 11.15 13.25 -20.80
CA ILE A 248 12.38 14.03 -20.90
C ILE A 248 13.23 13.42 -22.01
N SER A 249 13.68 14.27 -22.92
CA SER A 249 14.61 13.91 -23.98
C SER A 249 15.77 14.89 -24.06
N ARG A 250 16.95 14.40 -24.39
CA ARG A 250 18.12 15.24 -24.61
C ARG A 250 18.00 16.02 -25.92
N ARG A 251 18.53 17.25 -25.95
CA ARG A 251 18.74 17.97 -27.22
C ARG A 251 19.90 17.35 -28.02
N ARG A 252 19.76 17.29 -29.35
CA ARG A 252 20.75 16.68 -30.25
C ARG A 252 22.14 17.30 -30.04
N GLY A 253 23.21 16.49 -30.03
CA GLY A 253 24.62 16.94 -30.06
C GLY A 253 25.40 17.00 -28.73
N LEU A 254 24.77 16.79 -27.57
CA LEU A 254 25.38 16.77 -26.23
C LEU A 254 25.95 15.38 -25.78
N LYS A 255 26.60 15.28 -24.60
CA LYS A 255 27.14 14.01 -24.04
C LYS A 255 26.04 13.08 -23.45
N ARG A 256 26.41 11.83 -23.12
CA ARG A 256 25.55 10.76 -22.55
C ARG A 256 24.84 11.22 -21.26
N LEU A 257 23.64 10.69 -21.04
CA LEU A 257 22.78 11.04 -19.92
C LEU A 257 23.03 10.12 -18.73
N THR A 258 23.34 10.69 -17.56
CA THR A 258 23.37 9.94 -16.30
C THR A 258 22.11 10.24 -15.51
N ALA A 259 21.48 9.23 -14.92
CA ALA A 259 20.29 9.37 -14.07
C ALA A 259 20.45 10.47 -13.01
N GLY A 260 21.64 10.57 -12.39
CA GLY A 260 21.97 11.60 -11.40
C GLY A 260 21.89 13.04 -11.91
N GLN A 261 22.14 13.30 -13.20
CA GLN A 261 22.03 14.66 -13.77
C GLN A 261 20.56 15.09 -13.90
N ILE A 262 19.69 14.19 -14.36
CA ILE A 262 18.24 14.44 -14.40
C ILE A 262 17.72 14.66 -12.99
N LEU A 263 18.08 13.77 -12.06
CA LEU A 263 17.64 13.87 -10.67
C LEU A 263 18.07 15.20 -10.04
N LYS A 264 19.33 15.63 -10.22
CA LYS A 264 19.83 16.92 -9.72
C LYS A 264 19.04 18.12 -10.26
N GLU A 265 18.68 18.11 -11.53
CA GLU A 265 17.87 19.19 -12.13
C GLU A 265 16.40 19.16 -11.67
N LEU A 266 15.89 17.98 -11.35
CA LEU A 266 14.52 17.78 -10.92
C LEU A 266 14.31 17.95 -9.40
N ASP A 267 15.38 17.84 -8.61
CA ASP A 267 15.36 17.93 -7.15
C ASP A 267 14.68 19.21 -6.63
N LYS A 268 14.87 20.34 -7.35
CA LYS A 268 14.22 21.63 -7.06
C LYS A 268 12.68 21.63 -7.15
N PHE A 269 12.08 20.57 -7.69
CA PHE A 269 10.63 20.40 -7.78
C PHE A 269 10.07 19.44 -6.73
N GLY A 270 10.92 18.91 -5.85
CA GLY A 270 10.57 17.99 -4.78
C GLY A 270 10.75 16.52 -5.16
N SER A 271 10.18 15.63 -4.34
CA SER A 271 10.27 14.18 -4.55
C SER A 271 9.49 13.76 -5.81
N LEU A 272 10.21 13.21 -6.77
CA LEU A 272 9.70 12.79 -8.07
C LEU A 272 10.19 11.37 -8.39
N ASP A 273 9.34 10.58 -9.04
CA ASP A 273 9.70 9.25 -9.49
C ASP A 273 10.24 9.34 -10.92
N VAL A 274 11.51 8.98 -11.12
CA VAL A 274 12.18 9.05 -12.42
C VAL A 274 12.54 7.64 -12.89
N LYS A 275 12.11 7.31 -14.11
CA LYS A 275 12.48 6.07 -14.79
C LYS A 275 13.31 6.40 -16.03
N VAL A 276 14.60 6.07 -16.00
CA VAL A 276 15.46 6.19 -17.18
C VAL A 276 15.10 5.08 -18.17
N LEU A 277 14.86 5.45 -19.42
CA LEU A 277 14.54 4.50 -20.49
C LEU A 277 15.79 4.09 -21.27
N ASP A 278 16.66 5.06 -21.56
CA ASP A 278 17.94 4.87 -22.25
C ASP A 278 18.86 6.09 -22.02
N ASP A 279 20.02 6.10 -22.68
CA ASP A 279 21.03 7.17 -22.65
C ASP A 279 20.53 8.55 -23.12
N GLN A 280 19.29 8.66 -23.59
CA GLN A 280 18.72 9.85 -24.23
C GLN A 280 17.37 10.27 -23.63
N ARG A 281 16.69 9.37 -22.92
CA ARG A 281 15.29 9.51 -22.54
C ARG A 281 15.01 9.04 -21.11
N ALA A 282 14.11 9.76 -20.46
CA ALA A 282 13.56 9.38 -19.16
C ALA A 282 12.08 9.74 -19.06
N LEU A 283 11.37 9.03 -18.20
CA LEU A 283 10.02 9.34 -17.77
C LEU A 283 10.06 9.88 -16.35
N VAL A 284 9.24 10.88 -16.10
CA VAL A 284 9.07 11.48 -14.77
C VAL A 284 7.60 11.43 -14.42
N ALA A 285 7.27 10.76 -13.32
CA ALA A 285 5.95 10.81 -12.73
C ALA A 285 5.94 11.90 -11.65
N THR A 286 4.94 12.78 -11.73
CA THR A 286 4.75 13.87 -10.75
C THR A 286 3.50 13.59 -9.93
N THR A 287 3.48 14.06 -8.69
CA THR A 287 2.37 13.84 -7.75
C THR A 287 1.19 14.78 -8.01
N HIS A 288 1.44 15.99 -8.53
CA HIS A 288 0.43 17.02 -8.71
C HIS A 288 0.57 17.76 -10.04
N PHE A 289 -0.57 18.14 -10.63
CA PHE A 289 -0.64 18.94 -11.87
C PHE A 289 0.16 20.25 -11.77
N LYS A 290 0.13 20.94 -10.63
CA LYS A 290 0.92 22.16 -10.41
C LYS A 290 2.42 21.93 -10.56
N VAL A 291 2.92 20.80 -10.05
CA VAL A 291 4.33 20.42 -10.16
C VAL A 291 4.67 20.08 -11.62
N SER A 292 3.81 19.29 -12.28
CA SER A 292 3.96 18.99 -13.72
C SER A 292 4.09 20.26 -14.57
N GLN A 293 3.20 21.23 -14.38
CA GLN A 293 3.21 22.51 -15.12
C GLN A 293 4.45 23.37 -14.81
N ARG A 294 4.90 23.39 -13.55
CA ARG A 294 6.16 24.07 -13.17
C ARG A 294 7.36 23.46 -13.88
N ILE A 295 7.45 22.13 -13.98
CA ILE A 295 8.52 21.44 -14.70
C ILE A 295 8.45 21.78 -16.19
N LEU A 296 7.27 21.63 -16.82
CA LEU A 296 7.10 21.96 -18.25
C LEU A 296 7.53 23.40 -18.56
N THR A 297 7.17 24.35 -17.70
CA THR A 297 7.53 25.76 -17.85
C THR A 297 9.02 26.00 -17.67
N ALA A 298 9.62 25.46 -16.61
CA ALA A 298 11.04 25.62 -16.32
C ALA A 298 11.94 25.02 -17.42
N PHE A 299 11.51 23.91 -18.03
CA PHE A 299 12.30 23.22 -19.05
C PHE A 299 12.04 23.69 -20.49
N ARG A 300 11.10 24.64 -20.70
CA ARG A 300 10.73 25.12 -22.05
C ARG A 300 11.92 25.67 -22.85
N ARG A 301 12.84 26.38 -22.19
CA ARG A 301 14.06 26.96 -22.77
C ARG A 301 15.35 26.31 -22.25
N HIS A 302 15.26 25.11 -21.68
CA HIS A 302 16.43 24.45 -21.12
C HIS A 302 17.45 24.08 -22.19
N LYS A 303 18.73 24.38 -21.94
CA LYS A 303 19.83 24.20 -22.90
C LYS A 303 20.10 22.72 -23.22
N GLN A 304 19.90 21.83 -22.25
CA GLN A 304 20.28 20.42 -22.37
C GLN A 304 19.10 19.48 -22.63
N PHE A 305 17.89 19.86 -22.18
CA PHE A 305 16.76 18.95 -22.09
C PHE A 305 15.54 19.54 -22.79
N LYS A 306 14.70 18.67 -23.34
CA LYS A 306 13.37 18.95 -23.84
C LYS A 306 12.40 18.09 -23.05
N VAL A 307 11.47 18.74 -22.36
CA VAL A 307 10.44 18.09 -21.56
C VAL A 307 9.09 18.33 -22.20
N ARG A 308 8.24 17.31 -22.23
CA ARG A 308 6.87 17.35 -22.74
C ARG A 308 6.02 16.27 -22.08
N ASN A 309 4.71 16.32 -22.26
CA ASN A 309 3.84 15.21 -21.87
C ASN A 309 4.20 13.94 -22.67
N TYR A 310 4.05 12.81 -22.01
CA TYR A 310 4.23 11.48 -22.60
C TYR A 310 3.08 11.18 -23.56
N TYR A 311 3.42 10.69 -24.75
CA TYR A 311 2.46 10.23 -25.75
C TYR A 311 2.75 8.76 -26.08
N PRO A 312 1.84 7.82 -25.75
CA PRO A 312 2.09 6.39 -25.94
C PRO A 312 2.57 6.01 -27.34
N PHE A 313 1.97 6.59 -28.38
CA PHE A 313 2.31 6.30 -29.78
C PHE A 313 3.71 6.75 -30.20
N LEU A 314 4.24 7.82 -29.60
CA LEU A 314 5.55 8.38 -29.96
C LEU A 314 6.67 7.85 -29.07
N ASP A 315 6.36 7.60 -27.80
CA ASP A 315 7.34 7.38 -26.75
C ASP A 315 7.49 5.92 -26.35
N ASN A 316 6.45 5.09 -26.54
CA ASN A 316 6.55 3.66 -26.26
C ASN A 316 7.43 2.99 -27.32
N PRO A 317 8.58 2.38 -26.94
CA PRO A 317 9.47 1.75 -27.89
C PRO A 317 8.78 0.66 -28.72
N ARG A 318 7.93 -0.16 -28.09
CA ARG A 318 7.24 -1.28 -28.76
C ARG A 318 6.23 -0.77 -29.79
N VAL A 319 5.41 0.20 -29.41
CA VAL A 319 4.42 0.81 -30.32
C VAL A 319 5.11 1.52 -31.47
N ARG A 320 6.20 2.24 -31.19
CA ARG A 320 6.96 2.93 -32.22
C ARG A 320 7.57 1.95 -33.22
N THR A 321 8.18 0.86 -32.76
CA THR A 321 8.72 -0.20 -33.65
C THR A 321 7.62 -0.84 -34.47
N PHE A 322 6.46 -1.12 -33.87
CA PHE A 322 5.29 -1.64 -34.58
C PHE A 322 4.80 -0.67 -35.67
N LEU A 323 4.69 0.63 -35.37
CA LEU A 323 4.31 1.66 -36.33
C LEU A 323 5.34 1.80 -37.47
N TRP A 324 6.64 1.75 -37.17
CA TRP A 324 7.69 1.76 -38.20
C TRP A 324 7.63 0.51 -39.08
N ALA A 325 7.42 -0.67 -38.51
CA ALA A 325 7.24 -1.90 -39.27
C ALA A 325 5.99 -1.85 -40.16
N GLY A 326 4.88 -1.32 -39.64
CA GLY A 326 3.66 -1.08 -40.41
C GLY A 326 3.84 -0.05 -41.54
N GLY A 327 4.57 1.04 -41.27
CA GLY A 327 4.91 2.05 -42.28
C GLY A 327 5.82 1.51 -43.38
N LEU A 328 6.82 0.70 -43.02
CA LEU A 328 7.74 0.08 -43.97
C LEU A 328 7.00 -0.93 -44.87
N THR A 329 6.15 -1.77 -44.29
CA THR A 329 5.37 -2.77 -45.04
C THR A 329 4.41 -2.09 -46.00
N THR A 330 3.68 -1.07 -45.57
CA THR A 330 2.79 -0.29 -46.45
C THR A 330 3.55 0.42 -47.58
N ALA A 331 4.72 1.00 -47.31
CA ALA A 331 5.55 1.63 -48.33
C ALA A 331 6.06 0.61 -49.37
N VAL A 332 6.53 -0.56 -48.92
CA VAL A 332 7.00 -1.64 -49.80
C VAL A 332 5.86 -2.17 -50.68
N VAL A 333 4.69 -2.42 -50.09
CA VAL A 333 3.49 -2.87 -50.82
C VAL A 333 3.10 -1.82 -51.88
N THR A 334 3.06 -0.54 -51.51
CA THR A 334 2.69 0.55 -52.44
C THR A 334 3.67 0.66 -53.60
N LEU A 335 4.98 0.55 -53.35
CA LEU A 335 6.00 0.57 -54.39
C LEU A 335 5.94 -0.66 -55.31
N LEU A 336 5.66 -1.85 -54.77
CA LEU A 336 5.47 -3.07 -55.56
C LEU A 336 4.25 -2.97 -56.47
N PHE A 337 3.09 -2.58 -55.93
CA PHE A 337 1.87 -2.41 -56.72
C PHE A 337 2.01 -1.27 -57.74
N GLY A 338 2.64 -0.15 -57.37
CA GLY A 338 2.95 0.95 -58.27
C GLY A 338 3.89 0.53 -59.41
N GLY A 339 4.92 -0.26 -59.10
CA GLY A 339 5.85 -0.81 -60.09
C GLY A 339 5.19 -1.81 -61.05
N ILE A 340 4.37 -2.72 -60.52
CA ILE A 340 3.59 -3.67 -61.35
C ILE A 340 2.63 -2.90 -62.26
N ALA A 341 1.91 -1.91 -61.74
CA ALA A 341 1.03 -1.08 -62.53
C ALA A 341 1.80 -0.32 -63.63
N ALA A 342 2.96 0.28 -63.31
CA ALA A 342 3.79 0.99 -64.28
C ALA A 342 4.31 0.06 -65.39
N VAL A 343 4.75 -1.16 -65.06
CA VAL A 343 5.18 -2.16 -66.05
C VAL A 343 4.01 -2.64 -66.91
N TYR A 344 2.85 -2.88 -66.31
CA TYR A 344 1.65 -3.30 -67.02
C TYR A 344 1.17 -2.23 -68.01
N TYR A 345 1.10 -0.96 -67.57
CA TYR A 345 0.75 0.16 -68.44
C TYR A 345 1.82 0.42 -69.51
N GLY A 346 3.11 0.31 -69.18
CA GLY A 346 4.21 0.46 -70.13
C GLY A 346 4.18 -0.61 -71.23
N LYS A 347 3.97 -1.88 -70.88
CA LYS A 347 3.80 -2.97 -71.86
C LYS A 347 2.57 -2.79 -72.72
N ARG A 348 1.44 -2.36 -72.15
CA ARG A 348 0.20 -2.10 -72.90
C ARG A 348 0.37 -0.96 -73.91
N LYS A 349 1.15 0.07 -73.55
CA LYS A 349 1.46 1.20 -74.44
C LYS A 349 2.44 0.82 -75.55
N LEU A 350 3.41 -0.06 -75.27
CA LEU A 350 4.35 -0.61 -76.27
C LEU A 350 3.68 -1.63 -77.21
N SER A 351 2.66 -2.38 -76.76
CA SER A 351 1.86 -3.26 -77.63
C SER A 351 0.84 -2.52 -78.51
N GLN A 352 0.70 -1.21 -78.33
CA GLN A 352 -0.20 -0.33 -79.08
C GLN A 352 0.54 0.67 -79.99
N SER A 353 1.87 0.61 -80.06
CA SER A 353 2.62 1.32 -81.10
C SER A 353 2.65 0.47 -82.39
N PRO A 354 2.31 1.05 -83.56
CA PRO A 354 2.10 0.34 -84.82
C PRO A 354 3.35 -0.34 -85.38
#